data_AF-A0A4R4MK57-F1
#
_entry.id   AF-A0A4R4MK57-F1
#
_cell.length_a   1.000
_cell.length_b   1.000
_cell.length_c   1.000
_cell.angle_alpha   90.00
_cell.angle_beta   90.00
_cell.angle_gamma   90.00
#
_symmetry.space_group_name_H-M   'P 1'
#
loop_
_entity.id
_entity.type
_entity.pdbx_description
1 polymer ?
#
loop_
_entity_poly.entity_id
_entity_poly.type
_entity_poly.pdbx_seq_one_letter_code
_entity_poly.pdbx_strand_id
1 'polypeptide(L)'
;MRSRIRRSMICFAALTTTAMAAAFTATPALADPVCIPEAPVCAGIAGQPGDYRFTFTFRPPPDATGVSFAVNGTFAAGTVTTQSGPGYLHGDYWPFTPLLTGDEVCMSYSQFFQPGQVCDTVP
;
A
#
# COMPACT_ATOMS: atom_id res chain seq x y z
N MET A 1 49.69 -5.92 72.00
CA MET A 1 48.56 -5.01 71.68
C MET A 1 47.54 -5.78 70.85
N ARG A 2 46.27 -5.76 71.27
CA ARG A 2 44.97 -5.78 70.52
C ARG A 2 44.94 -6.40 69.11
N SER A 3 43.89 -7.04 68.62
CA SER A 3 42.57 -7.49 69.08
C SER A 3 41.90 -8.09 67.82
N ARG A 4 41.07 -9.11 67.99
CA ARG A 4 40.19 -9.75 66.97
C ARG A 4 39.23 -8.74 66.30
N ILE A 5 38.66 -9.08 65.11
CA ILE A 5 37.27 -8.82 64.59
C ILE A 5 37.19 -9.47 63.18
N ARG A 6 36.52 -10.61 62.92
CA ARG A 6 35.08 -10.89 62.64
C ARG A 6 34.43 -10.04 61.53
N ARG A 7 33.90 -10.70 60.47
CA ARG A 7 32.57 -10.55 59.81
C ARG A 7 32.68 -11.04 58.35
N SER A 8 32.02 -12.13 57.97
CA SER A 8 30.58 -12.25 57.64
C SER A 8 30.17 -11.52 56.36
N MET A 9 29.86 -12.35 55.36
CA MET A 9 28.56 -12.40 54.64
C MET A 9 28.22 -11.30 53.63
N ILE A 10 27.47 -11.74 52.59
CA ILE A 10 26.56 -11.02 51.65
C ILE A 10 27.11 -11.01 50.21
N CYS A 11 26.61 -11.81 49.25
CA CYS A 11 25.27 -11.92 48.62
C CYS A 11 25.09 -11.04 47.35
N PHE A 12 24.65 -11.72 46.29
CA PHE A 12 23.84 -11.29 45.13
C PHE A 12 24.38 -10.27 44.11
N ALA A 13 24.39 -10.70 42.83
CA ALA A 13 23.72 -10.03 41.70
C ALA A 13 23.86 -10.94 40.45
N ALA A 14 22.81 -11.68 40.08
CA ALA A 14 21.83 -11.30 39.05
C ALA A 14 22.36 -11.51 37.62
N LEU A 15 22.14 -12.71 37.06
CA LEU A 15 22.23 -12.94 35.62
C LEU A 15 21.04 -12.27 34.94
N THR A 16 21.31 -11.25 34.13
CA THR A 16 20.34 -10.57 33.28
C THR A 16 20.12 -11.39 32.02
N THR A 17 18.93 -11.99 31.88
CA THR A 17 18.44 -12.57 30.63
C THR A 17 17.98 -11.44 29.72
N THR A 18 18.73 -11.18 28.65
CA THR A 18 18.33 -10.28 27.56
C THR A 18 17.19 -10.94 26.78
N ALA A 19 15.97 -10.46 26.99
CA ALA A 19 14.83 -10.77 26.13
C ALA A 19 15.04 -10.11 24.76
N MET A 20 15.15 -10.91 23.69
CA MET A 20 15.01 -10.44 22.31
C MET A 20 13.56 -10.03 22.10
N ALA A 21 13.30 -8.72 22.06
CA ALA A 21 12.04 -8.19 21.58
C ALA A 21 11.99 -8.36 20.05
N ALA A 22 11.24 -9.34 19.57
CA ALA A 22 10.87 -9.42 18.16
C ALA A 22 9.93 -8.24 17.84
N ALA A 23 10.45 -7.23 17.16
CA ALA A 23 9.64 -6.17 16.59
C ALA A 23 8.79 -6.75 15.45
N PHE A 24 7.52 -7.02 15.73
CA PHE A 24 6.53 -7.20 14.68
C PHE A 24 6.32 -5.83 14.03
N THR A 25 7.00 -5.58 12.92
CA THR A 25 6.58 -4.51 12.00
C THR A 25 5.28 -4.96 11.37
N ALA A 26 4.16 -4.47 11.90
CA ALA A 26 2.87 -4.57 11.23
C ALA A 26 3.00 -3.81 9.91
N THR A 27 3.00 -4.53 8.79
CA THR A 27 2.88 -3.92 7.47
C THR A 27 1.54 -3.18 7.45
N PRO A 28 1.50 -1.87 7.18
CA PRO A 28 0.23 -1.18 7.04
C PRO A 28 -0.56 -1.86 5.93
N ALA A 29 -1.75 -2.35 6.27
CA ALA A 29 -2.70 -2.83 5.28
C ALA A 29 -3.07 -1.62 4.43
N LEU A 30 -2.78 -1.71 3.13
CA LEU A 30 -3.23 -0.74 2.14
C LEU A 30 -4.76 -0.56 2.26
N ALA A 31 -5.20 0.69 2.27
CA ALA A 31 -6.61 1.01 2.30
C ALA A 31 -7.32 0.40 1.08
N ASP A 32 -8.53 -0.15 1.29
CA ASP A 32 -9.36 -0.64 0.19
C ASP A 32 -9.61 0.49 -0.83
N PRO A 33 -9.64 0.19 -2.14
CA PRO A 33 -9.88 1.19 -3.18
C PRO A 33 -11.17 1.96 -2.90
N VAL A 34 -11.06 3.29 -2.84
CA VAL A 34 -12.15 4.17 -2.43
C VAL A 34 -13.07 4.44 -3.62
N CYS A 35 -14.36 4.19 -3.45
CA CYS A 35 -15.38 4.58 -4.41
C CYS A 35 -15.62 6.09 -4.35
N ILE A 36 -15.49 6.77 -5.49
CA ILE A 36 -15.79 8.20 -5.57
C ILE A 36 -17.33 8.32 -5.67
N PRO A 37 -18.02 9.00 -4.76
CA PRO A 37 -19.49 9.08 -4.78
C PRO A 37 -20.03 9.73 -6.07
N GLU A 38 -19.27 10.65 -6.65
CA GLU A 38 -19.63 11.40 -7.86
C GLU A 38 -19.19 10.73 -9.16
N ALA A 39 -18.40 9.65 -9.11
CA ALA A 39 -17.94 8.94 -10.29
C ALA A 39 -18.24 7.44 -10.20
N PRO A 40 -18.66 6.78 -11.28
CA PRO A 40 -18.91 5.33 -11.30
C PRO A 40 -17.62 4.49 -11.20
N VAL A 41 -16.55 5.01 -10.58
CA VAL A 41 -15.26 4.35 -10.47
C VAL A 41 -14.78 4.33 -9.02
N CYS A 42 -14.33 3.16 -8.57
CA CYS A 42 -13.57 2.98 -7.34
C CYS A 42 -12.14 2.66 -7.72
N ALA A 43 -11.15 3.35 -7.15
CA ALA A 43 -9.76 3.11 -7.51
C ALA A 43 -8.81 3.39 -6.33
N GLY A 44 -7.58 2.86 -6.43
CA GLY A 44 -6.54 3.09 -5.43
C GLY A 44 -5.30 2.23 -5.66
N ILE A 45 -4.30 2.42 -4.80
CA ILE A 45 -3.11 1.57 -4.74
C ILE A 45 -3.45 0.27 -4.00
N ALA A 46 -2.98 -0.85 -4.55
CA ALA A 46 -3.06 -2.16 -3.93
C ALA A 46 -1.70 -2.86 -4.01
N GLY A 47 -1.55 -3.96 -3.25
CA GLY A 47 -0.33 -4.78 -3.26
C GLY A 47 0.54 -4.58 -2.03
N GLN A 48 1.86 -4.58 -2.22
CA GLN A 48 2.87 -4.45 -1.16
C GLN A 48 4.16 -3.89 -1.76
N PRO A 49 5.14 -3.42 -0.95
CA PRO A 49 6.42 -2.94 -1.47
C PRO A 49 7.07 -3.93 -2.45
N GLY A 50 7.36 -3.46 -3.66
CA GLY A 50 7.92 -4.26 -4.76
C GLY A 50 6.88 -4.89 -5.71
N ASP A 51 5.59 -4.85 -5.39
CA ASP A 51 4.47 -5.32 -6.23
C ASP A 51 3.24 -4.40 -6.09
N TYR A 52 3.48 -3.11 -5.87
CA TYR A 52 2.41 -2.12 -5.87
C TYR A 52 1.82 -1.98 -7.27
N ARG A 53 0.49 -1.87 -7.31
CA ARG A 53 -0.28 -1.68 -8.55
C ARG A 53 -1.42 -0.70 -8.30
N PHE A 54 -1.92 -0.10 -9.37
CA PHE A 54 -3.13 0.71 -9.30
C PHE A 54 -4.32 -0.14 -9.71
N THR A 55 -5.31 -0.28 -8.83
CA THR A 55 -6.53 -1.06 -9.06
C THR A 55 -7.70 -0.12 -9.31
N PHE A 56 -8.62 -0.51 -10.20
CA PHE A 56 -9.83 0.25 -10.49
C PHE A 56 -11.02 -0.65 -10.78
N THR A 57 -12.22 -0.16 -10.47
CA THR A 57 -13.47 -0.85 -10.75
C THR A 57 -14.52 0.14 -11.20
N PHE A 58 -15.02 -0.01 -12.43
CA PHE A 58 -16.17 0.75 -12.94
C PHE A 58 -17.49 0.04 -12.61
N ARG A 59 -18.49 0.80 -12.15
CA ARG A 59 -19.86 0.35 -11.87
C ARG A 59 -20.86 1.46 -12.26
N PRO A 60 -21.68 1.32 -13.32
CA PRO A 60 -21.76 0.17 -14.24
C PRO A 60 -20.50 0.00 -15.11
N PRO A 61 -20.30 -1.14 -15.79
CA PRO A 61 -19.19 -1.30 -16.72
C PRO A 61 -19.38 -0.36 -17.92
N PRO A 62 -18.31 0.30 -18.41
CA PRO A 62 -18.41 1.20 -19.55
C PRO A 62 -18.51 0.41 -20.86
N ASP A 63 -19.18 0.97 -21.88
CA ASP A 63 -19.28 0.36 -23.21
C ASP A 63 -17.92 0.30 -23.95
N ALA A 64 -17.05 1.27 -23.65
CA ALA A 64 -15.67 1.33 -24.13
C ALA A 64 -14.77 1.85 -23.01
N THR A 65 -13.62 1.21 -22.81
CA THR A 65 -12.65 1.59 -21.79
C THR A 65 -11.45 2.26 -22.43
N GLY A 66 -11.40 3.60 -22.37
CA GLY A 66 -10.17 4.35 -22.61
C GLY A 66 -9.58 4.76 -21.28
N VAL A 67 -8.48 4.11 -20.86
CA VAL A 67 -7.72 4.48 -19.66
C VAL A 67 -6.28 4.80 -20.03
N SER A 68 -5.70 5.77 -19.35
CA SER A 68 -4.27 6.10 -19.42
C SER A 68 -3.75 6.42 -18.04
N PHE A 69 -2.48 6.12 -17.80
CA PHE A 69 -1.88 6.25 -16.47
C PHE A 69 -0.71 7.23 -16.49
N ALA A 70 -0.56 7.95 -15.39
CA ALA A 70 0.60 8.75 -15.09
C ALA A 70 1.15 8.39 -13.71
N VAL A 71 2.46 8.42 -13.55
CA VAL A 71 3.16 8.30 -12.27
C VAL A 71 3.90 9.61 -12.03
N ASN A 72 3.64 10.26 -10.90
CA ASN A 72 4.19 11.58 -10.55
C ASN A 72 4.00 12.62 -11.68
N GLY A 73 2.80 12.66 -12.26
CA GLY A 73 2.41 13.59 -13.33
C GLY A 73 2.96 13.27 -14.73
N THR A 74 3.76 12.22 -14.90
CA THR A 74 4.31 11.82 -16.21
C THR A 74 3.62 10.57 -16.73
N PHE A 75 3.30 10.53 -18.02
CA PHE A 75 2.73 9.32 -18.65
C PHE A 75 3.58 8.09 -18.33
N ALA A 76 2.93 7.03 -17.87
CA ALA A 76 3.57 5.79 -17.50
C ALA A 76 3.02 4.66 -18.38
N ALA A 77 3.94 3.92 -19.00
CA ALA A 77 3.62 2.68 -19.70
C ALA A 77 3.63 1.51 -18.72
N GLY A 78 2.81 0.51 -19.02
CA GLY A 78 2.70 -0.68 -18.20
C GLY A 78 1.74 -1.70 -18.79
N THR A 79 1.44 -2.70 -17.98
CA THR A 79 0.45 -3.74 -18.30
C THR A 79 -0.84 -3.43 -17.59
N VAL A 80 -1.94 -3.45 -18.32
CA VAL A 80 -3.30 -3.43 -17.75
C VAL A 80 -3.91 -4.80 -17.95
N THR A 81 -4.41 -5.41 -16.88
CA THR A 81 -5.29 -6.58 -16.99
C THR A 81 -6.69 -6.16 -16.58
N THR A 82 -7.70 -6.74 -17.23
CA THR A 82 -9.10 -6.42 -16.95
C THR A 82 -9.93 -7.68 -16.81
N GLN A 83 -10.87 -7.66 -15.88
CA GLN A 83 -11.87 -8.70 -15.69
C GLN A 83 -13.27 -8.06 -15.66
N SER A 84 -14.15 -8.54 -16.54
CA SER A 84 -15.54 -8.09 -16.58
C SER A 84 -16.44 -9.05 -15.79
N GLY A 85 -17.47 -8.51 -15.15
CA GLY A 85 -18.52 -9.30 -14.52
C GLY A 85 -19.89 -8.60 -14.59
N PRO A 86 -20.96 -9.24 -14.10
CA PRO A 86 -22.29 -8.62 -14.11
C PRO A 86 -22.27 -7.30 -13.32
N GLY A 87 -22.43 -6.18 -14.03
CA GLY A 87 -22.49 -4.85 -13.43
C GLY A 87 -21.14 -4.24 -13.03
N TYR A 88 -20.01 -4.79 -13.47
CA TYR A 88 -18.71 -4.14 -13.28
C TYR A 88 -17.64 -4.48 -14.32
N LEU A 89 -16.67 -3.59 -14.44
CA LEU A 89 -15.37 -3.85 -15.07
C LEU A 89 -14.29 -3.56 -14.04
N HIS A 90 -13.51 -4.57 -13.69
CA HIS A 90 -12.35 -4.44 -12.82
C HIS A 90 -11.08 -4.43 -13.66
N GLY A 91 -10.07 -3.69 -13.21
CA GLY A 91 -8.74 -3.75 -13.81
C GLY A 91 -7.65 -3.41 -12.83
N ASP A 92 -6.48 -3.95 -13.13
CA ASP A 92 -5.25 -3.72 -12.39
C ASP A 92 -4.18 -3.23 -13.39
N TYR A 93 -3.46 -2.19 -13.00
CA TYR A 93 -2.38 -1.59 -13.76
C TYR A 93 -1.04 -1.77 -13.04
N TRP A 94 -0.09 -2.40 -13.74
CA TRP A 94 1.30 -2.52 -13.32
C TRP A 94 2.20 -1.69 -14.23
N PRO A 95 2.77 -0.58 -13.75
CA PRO A 95 3.79 0.15 -14.50
C PRO A 95 5.04 -0.70 -14.72
N PHE A 96 5.73 -0.50 -15.84
CA PHE A 96 7.00 -1.22 -16.10
C PHE A 96 8.11 -0.79 -15.15
N THR A 97 8.07 0.46 -14.69
CA THR A 97 8.91 0.94 -13.59
C THR A 97 8.21 0.61 -12.27
N PRO A 98 8.86 -0.12 -11.34
CA PRO A 98 8.28 -0.42 -10.04
C PRO A 98 7.91 0.86 -9.29
N LEU A 99 6.73 0.87 -8.67
CA LEU A 99 6.29 1.97 -7.82
C LEU A 99 6.99 1.94 -6.46
N LEU A 100 7.27 3.12 -5.93
CA LEU A 100 7.89 3.34 -4.63
C LEU A 100 6.92 4.09 -3.69
N THR A 101 7.14 3.93 -2.38
CA THR A 101 6.42 4.71 -1.36
C THR A 101 6.52 6.21 -1.65
N GLY A 102 5.38 6.89 -1.67
CA GLY A 102 5.24 8.29 -2.00
C GLY A 102 4.98 8.60 -3.48
N ASP A 103 5.06 7.62 -4.38
CA ASP A 103 4.67 7.82 -5.77
C ASP A 103 3.15 8.04 -5.88
N GLU A 104 2.75 9.07 -6.61
CA GLU A 104 1.36 9.31 -6.98
C GLU A 104 1.06 8.66 -8.33
N VAL A 105 0.03 7.83 -8.39
CA VAL A 105 -0.46 7.24 -9.62
C VAL A 105 -1.82 7.82 -9.95
N CYS A 106 -1.94 8.40 -11.14
CA CYS A 106 -3.18 8.95 -11.65
C CYS A 106 -3.68 8.14 -12.85
N MET A 107 -4.92 7.67 -12.78
CA MET A 107 -5.65 7.12 -13.91
C MET A 107 -6.57 8.17 -14.50
N SER A 108 -6.36 8.52 -15.76
CA SER A 108 -7.32 9.27 -16.56
C SER A 108 -8.18 8.29 -17.36
N TYR A 109 -9.46 8.57 -17.45
CA TYR A 109 -10.40 7.74 -18.19
C TYR A 109 -11.41 8.59 -18.93
N SER A 110 -12.02 8.01 -19.96
CA SER A 110 -13.16 8.59 -20.67
C SER A 110 -14.31 7.60 -20.68
N GLN A 111 -15.45 8.02 -20.13
CA GLN A 111 -16.67 7.21 -20.09
C GLN A 111 -17.85 8.06 -20.54
N PHE A 112 -18.70 7.53 -21.41
CA PHE A 112 -19.88 8.26 -21.91
C PHE A 112 -19.56 9.70 -22.36
N PHE A 113 -18.41 9.91 -23.00
CA PHE A 113 -17.88 11.21 -23.45
C PHE A 113 -17.53 12.21 -22.34
N GLN A 114 -17.49 11.78 -21.08
CA GLN A 114 -17.04 12.56 -19.94
C GLN A 114 -15.64 12.11 -19.51
N PRO A 115 -14.63 12.99 -19.58
CA PRO A 115 -13.32 12.70 -19.03
C PRO A 115 -13.39 12.73 -17.50
N GLY A 116 -12.65 11.83 -16.86
CA GLY A 116 -12.43 11.82 -15.43
C GLY A 116 -11.02 11.42 -15.08
N GLN A 117 -10.63 11.68 -13.84
CA GLN A 117 -9.34 11.31 -13.31
C GLN A 117 -9.48 10.87 -11.86
N VAL A 118 -8.76 9.82 -11.47
CA VAL A 118 -8.57 9.41 -10.08
C VAL A 118 -7.10 9.25 -9.83
N CYS A 119 -6.62 9.74 -8.69
CA CYS A 119 -5.24 9.55 -8.26
C CYS A 119 -5.21 8.91 -6.88
N ASP A 120 -4.13 8.17 -6.61
CA ASP A 120 -3.83 7.65 -5.28
C ASP A 120 -2.31 7.57 -5.08
N THR A 121 -1.87 7.61 -3.82
CA THR A 121 -0.46 7.65 -3.44
C THR A 121 -0.05 6.33 -2.79
N VAL A 122 1.11 5.80 -3.19
CA VAL A 122 1.68 4.61 -2.60
C VAL A 122 2.10 4.89 -1.14
N PRO A 123 1.68 4.08 -0.16
CA PRO A 123 1.96 4.30 1.26
C PRO A 123 3.40 3.95 1.66
#